data_AF-A0A1R3G874-F1
#
_entry.id   AF-A0A1R3G874-F1
#
_cell.length_a   1.000
_cell.length_b   1.000
_cell.length_c   1.000
_cell.angle_alpha   90.00
_cell.angle_beta   90.00
_cell.angle_gamma   90.00
#
_symmetry.space_group_name_H-M   'P 1'
#
loop_
_entity.id
_entity.type
_entity.pdbx_description
1 polymer ?
#
loop_
_entity_poly.entity_id
_entity_poly.type
_entity_poly.pdbx_seq_one_letter_code
_entity_poly.pdbx_strand_id
1 'polypeptide(L)'
;MSVISVKPLFVILSTLSFLLAILLLSPSTPSLQSELSTISRNSGNSDIWSVKRIFEWRPCNWWLQSRLTPLPEKNNGYIRVDCYGGLNQMRRDFCDGVGIARLLNATLVLPKFEVAAYWNESSGFADIFDVDYFIKQMNGFVNVVRELPPEISSKEPVRVDCSKRKGQFDYIESVLPSLLKHHYISITPAMSQRRDRYPQNAKAALCQACYSALRLTKSLEHKATELLEAIPKPFLSLHLRFEPDMVAYSQCQYSGLSPTSMKAIEAARGDDRKPWTGEAARIWRKRGKCPLTPNETAFILQALSIPTNTNIYLAAGDGLMEIEGLTSIYTNVVTKSALLSGEDFESMHGNTKAALDYYVSINSDSYMATYFGNMDKMVSAMRAFKGLYKTLFLSRRAFAEFTSEGLEGERLMQALWKAHKDDFVMGRGSALPDCFLISKEAYLVHGDIGTATFYSPPYIPTKCDGNREEQFPPGNLFVAVSEGLWDNGAACGRRYRLRCLSGPRRPCKRKTIDVKVVDFCPITPCPSTILLSTDAFAAIAHQRGRKINIEYIQI
;
A
#
# COMPACT_ATOMS: atom_id res chain seq x y z
N MET A 1 -19.95 -75.90 -42.48
CA MET A 1 -18.89 -74.86 -42.49
C MET A 1 -19.58 -73.53 -42.26
N SER A 2 -19.23 -72.63 -41.35
CA SER A 2 -18.39 -72.62 -40.16
C SER A 2 -18.82 -71.38 -39.37
N VAL A 3 -19.16 -71.58 -38.10
CA VAL A 3 -19.06 -70.70 -36.92
C VAL A 3 -19.73 -69.30 -36.92
N ILE A 4 -20.91 -69.36 -36.32
CA ILE A 4 -21.76 -68.42 -35.55
C ILE A 4 -20.99 -67.52 -34.54
N SER A 5 -21.43 -66.27 -34.37
CA SER A 5 -21.69 -65.69 -33.03
C SER A 5 -22.83 -64.68 -33.11
N VAL A 6 -23.92 -64.98 -32.39
CA VAL A 6 -25.27 -64.44 -32.58
C VAL A 6 -25.66 -63.62 -31.35
N LYS A 7 -26.18 -62.40 -31.58
CA LYS A 7 -26.95 -61.63 -30.58
C LYS A 7 -28.20 -62.42 -30.18
N PRO A 8 -28.70 -62.26 -28.94
CA PRO A 8 -30.12 -62.45 -28.69
C PRO A 8 -30.82 -61.18 -28.18
N LEU A 9 -32.04 -61.01 -28.71
CA LEU A 9 -33.17 -60.26 -28.18
C LEU A 9 -33.71 -60.88 -26.87
N PHE A 10 -34.69 -60.19 -26.26
CA PHE A 10 -35.76 -60.60 -25.31
C PHE A 10 -35.59 -59.99 -23.90
N VAL A 11 -36.47 -59.13 -23.34
CA VAL A 11 -37.94 -59.14 -23.01
C VAL A 11 -38.04 -58.86 -21.49
N ILE A 12 -38.64 -57.73 -21.07
CA ILE A 12 -39.95 -57.55 -20.38
C ILE A 12 -39.94 -57.76 -18.84
N LEU A 13 -40.66 -56.84 -18.15
CA LEU A 13 -41.22 -56.87 -16.78
C LEU A 13 -40.21 -56.92 -15.61
N SER A 14 -40.12 -55.89 -14.76
CA SER A 14 -41.06 -55.42 -13.71
C SER A 14 -40.60 -55.85 -12.33
N THR A 15 -40.51 -54.85 -11.45
CA THR A 15 -41.02 -54.84 -10.08
C THR A 15 -40.54 -55.89 -9.08
N LEU A 16 -40.28 -55.40 -7.87
CA LEU A 16 -40.18 -56.17 -6.62
C LEU A 16 -38.95 -57.07 -6.52
N SER A 17 -37.82 -56.52 -6.04
CA SER A 17 -37.03 -57.24 -5.02
C SER A 17 -35.92 -56.46 -4.28
N PHE A 18 -35.84 -55.12 -4.37
CA PHE A 18 -34.82 -54.37 -3.60
C PHE A 18 -35.36 -53.21 -2.76
N LEU A 19 -36.65 -53.26 -2.41
CA LEU A 19 -37.30 -52.34 -1.48
C LEU A 19 -37.30 -52.81 -0.02
N LEU A 20 -36.50 -53.84 0.33
CA LEU A 20 -36.45 -54.38 1.70
C LEU A 20 -35.04 -54.55 2.29
N ALA A 21 -34.03 -53.85 1.75
CA ALA A 21 -32.67 -53.85 2.31
C ALA A 21 -32.10 -52.45 2.65
N ILE A 22 -32.86 -51.37 2.38
CA ILE A 22 -32.43 -49.99 2.68
C ILE A 22 -33.10 -49.42 3.95
N LEU A 23 -34.04 -50.16 4.56
CA LEU A 23 -34.79 -49.72 5.76
C LEU A 23 -34.23 -50.21 7.11
N LEU A 24 -33.03 -50.81 7.15
CA LEU A 24 -32.41 -51.31 8.39
C LEU A 24 -31.01 -50.76 8.70
N LEU A 25 -30.56 -49.70 8.03
CA LEU A 25 -29.38 -48.92 8.44
C LEU A 25 -29.69 -47.43 8.32
N SER A 26 -30.58 -46.95 9.19
CA SER A 26 -30.74 -45.53 9.48
C SER A 26 -30.04 -45.21 10.80
N PRO A 27 -28.81 -44.68 10.79
CA PRO A 27 -28.34 -43.85 11.88
C PRO A 27 -28.78 -42.42 11.62
N SER A 28 -29.46 -41.88 12.62
CA SER A 28 -29.75 -40.46 12.88
C SER A 28 -28.72 -39.49 12.28
N THR A 29 -29.26 -38.40 11.72
CA THR A 29 -28.55 -37.16 11.39
C THR A 29 -27.37 -36.87 12.32
N PRO A 30 -26.12 -36.82 11.82
CA PRO A 30 -25.05 -36.21 12.56
C PRO A 30 -25.30 -34.70 12.59
N SER A 31 -25.24 -34.15 13.80
CA SER A 31 -25.29 -32.72 14.04
C SER A 31 -24.29 -31.97 13.17
N LEU A 32 -24.64 -30.72 12.89
CA LEU A 32 -23.82 -29.68 12.27
C LEU A 32 -22.63 -29.33 13.20
N GLN A 33 -21.74 -30.29 13.47
CA GLN A 33 -20.62 -30.16 14.40
C GLN A 33 -19.38 -31.00 13.99
N SER A 34 -19.44 -31.81 12.93
CA SER A 34 -18.27 -32.60 12.46
C SER A 34 -17.55 -32.08 11.22
N GLU A 35 -18.05 -31.06 10.51
CA GLU A 35 -17.26 -30.35 9.48
C GLU A 35 -16.35 -29.25 10.07
N LEU A 36 -16.39 -29.03 11.39
CA LEU A 36 -15.48 -28.12 12.09
C LEU A 36 -14.25 -28.82 12.69
N SER A 37 -14.05 -30.12 12.46
CA SER A 37 -12.94 -30.90 13.01
C SER A 37 -11.95 -31.45 11.97
N THR A 38 -12.16 -31.21 10.68
CA THR A 38 -11.23 -31.59 9.59
C THR A 38 -10.44 -30.43 8.97
N ILE A 39 -10.56 -29.21 9.52
CA ILE A 39 -9.60 -28.10 9.28
C ILE A 39 -8.45 -28.14 10.31
N SER A 40 -8.44 -29.12 11.22
CA SER A 40 -7.34 -29.35 12.16
C SER A 40 -6.52 -30.56 11.71
N ARG A 41 -5.67 -30.34 10.70
CA ARG A 41 -4.34 -30.97 10.50
C ARG A 41 -3.82 -30.61 9.10
N ASN A 42 -2.64 -29.99 9.07
CA ASN A 42 -1.86 -29.51 7.92
C ASN A 42 -2.10 -28.07 7.41
N SER A 43 -2.09 -27.09 8.31
CA SER A 43 -1.54 -25.76 7.98
C SER A 43 -0.14 -25.66 8.58
N GLY A 44 0.88 -26.13 7.87
CA GLY A 44 2.19 -25.52 8.07
C GLY A 44 2.00 -24.06 7.69
N ASN A 45 1.88 -23.16 8.66
CA ASN A 45 1.63 -21.75 8.38
C ASN A 45 2.76 -21.25 7.48
N SER A 46 2.45 -21.10 6.20
CA SER A 46 3.34 -20.48 5.23
C SER A 46 3.63 -19.07 5.72
N ASP A 47 4.89 -18.61 5.68
CA ASP A 47 5.24 -17.28 6.19
C ASP A 47 4.42 -16.16 5.53
N ILE A 48 4.34 -14.99 6.17
CA ILE A 48 3.53 -13.88 5.64
C ILE A 48 3.94 -13.45 4.23
N TRP A 49 5.21 -13.66 3.84
CA TRP A 49 5.76 -13.27 2.55
C TRP A 49 5.38 -14.22 1.41
N SER A 50 4.97 -15.43 1.71
CA SER A 50 4.43 -16.40 0.77
C SER A 50 3.01 -16.06 0.30
N VAL A 51 2.30 -15.20 1.03
CA VAL A 51 0.94 -14.79 0.69
C VAL A 51 0.95 -13.91 -0.56
N LYS A 52 0.13 -14.26 -1.55
CA LYS A 52 0.02 -13.46 -2.77
C LYS A 52 -0.72 -12.14 -2.52
N ARG A 53 -0.12 -11.03 -2.96
CA ARG A 53 -0.75 -9.71 -2.92
C ARG A 53 -1.81 -9.58 -4.01
N ILE A 54 -2.88 -8.85 -3.73
CA ILE A 54 -3.88 -8.47 -4.76
C ILE A 54 -3.54 -7.10 -5.34
N PHE A 55 -2.98 -6.23 -4.51
CA PHE A 55 -2.69 -4.84 -4.84
C PHE A 55 -1.23 -4.47 -4.57
N GLU A 56 -0.63 -3.84 -5.57
CA GLU A 56 0.74 -3.35 -5.57
C GLU A 56 0.77 -1.89 -5.94
N TRP A 57 1.53 -1.12 -5.18
CA TRP A 57 1.77 0.27 -5.52
C TRP A 57 2.80 0.38 -6.63
N ARG A 58 2.51 1.19 -7.65
CA ARG A 58 3.44 1.48 -8.75
C ARG A 58 3.56 2.99 -8.96
N PRO A 59 4.74 3.50 -9.32
CA PRO A 59 4.88 4.90 -9.64
C PRO A 59 4.02 5.25 -10.85
N CYS A 60 3.37 6.41 -10.80
CA CYS A 60 2.50 6.85 -11.87
C CYS A 60 3.30 7.35 -13.09
N ASN A 61 2.92 6.92 -14.29
CA ASN A 61 3.58 7.34 -15.54
C ASN A 61 3.50 8.86 -15.79
N TRP A 62 2.49 9.55 -15.28
CA TRP A 62 2.25 10.96 -15.58
C TRP A 62 3.36 11.92 -15.10
N TRP A 63 4.12 11.56 -14.07
CA TRP A 63 5.29 12.34 -13.65
C TRP A 63 6.61 11.73 -14.14
N LEU A 64 6.68 10.41 -14.34
CA LEU A 64 7.85 9.74 -14.90
C LEU A 64 8.11 10.14 -16.35
N GLN A 65 7.05 10.29 -17.14
CA GLN A 65 7.08 10.60 -18.57
C GLN A 65 6.60 12.02 -18.86
N SER A 66 6.54 12.88 -17.83
CA SER A 66 5.95 14.21 -17.96
C SER A 66 6.66 14.99 -19.07
N ARG A 67 5.93 15.29 -20.15
CA ARG A 67 6.32 16.36 -21.08
C ARG A 67 6.07 17.66 -20.35
N LEU A 68 7.08 18.12 -19.62
CA LEU A 68 6.95 19.28 -18.75
C LEU A 68 6.58 20.49 -19.60
N THR A 69 5.55 21.22 -19.17
CA THR A 69 5.31 22.57 -19.67
C THR A 69 6.59 23.36 -19.45
N PRO A 70 7.11 24.07 -20.47
CA PRO A 70 8.30 24.89 -20.31
C PRO A 70 8.19 25.78 -19.06
N LEU A 71 9.32 25.96 -18.36
CA LEU A 71 9.39 26.93 -17.28
C LEU A 71 9.15 28.33 -17.89
N PRO A 72 8.31 29.17 -17.28
CA PRO A 72 8.16 30.56 -17.71
C PRO A 72 9.52 31.28 -17.73
N GLU A 73 9.71 32.16 -18.72
CA GLU A 73 10.97 32.90 -18.88
C GLU A 73 11.30 33.81 -17.68
N LYS A 74 10.27 34.39 -17.06
CA LYS A 74 10.38 35.20 -15.85
C LYS A 74 9.89 34.41 -14.64
N ASN A 75 10.70 34.38 -13.57
CA ASN A 75 10.30 33.84 -12.28
C ASN A 75 9.75 34.95 -11.37
N ASN A 76 8.97 34.57 -10.36
CA ASN A 76 8.37 35.50 -9.39
C ASN A 76 9.30 35.87 -8.22
N GLY A 77 10.45 35.20 -8.09
CA GLY A 77 11.40 35.37 -6.99
C GLY A 77 12.04 34.05 -6.56
N TYR A 78 12.63 34.06 -5.37
CA TYR A 78 13.41 32.98 -4.78
C TYR A 78 12.74 32.45 -3.50
N ILE A 79 12.70 31.12 -3.37
CA ILE A 79 12.16 30.45 -2.18
C ILE A 79 13.23 29.55 -1.56
N ARG A 80 13.54 29.77 -0.29
CA ARG A 80 14.28 28.81 0.55
C ARG A 80 13.30 28.02 1.43
N VAL A 81 13.49 26.71 1.53
CA VAL A 81 12.69 25.87 2.44
C VAL A 81 13.48 25.66 3.72
N ASP A 82 12.96 26.15 4.83
CA ASP A 82 13.56 25.97 6.15
C ASP A 82 12.99 24.67 6.75
N CYS A 83 13.82 23.62 6.80
CA CYS A 83 13.43 22.26 7.18
C CYS A 83 13.83 21.95 8.63
N TYR A 84 12.93 21.30 9.38
CA TYR A 84 13.12 20.98 10.80
C TYR A 84 12.77 19.53 11.10
N GLY A 85 13.38 18.96 12.15
CA GLY A 85 13.13 17.59 12.62
C GLY A 85 14.12 16.58 12.04
N GLY A 86 13.80 15.29 12.16
CA GLY A 86 14.70 14.24 11.66
C GLY A 86 14.76 14.17 10.14
N LEU A 87 15.80 13.54 9.59
CA LEU A 87 16.08 13.45 8.14
C LEU A 87 14.83 13.22 7.26
N ASN A 88 14.04 12.19 7.54
CA ASN A 88 12.89 11.84 6.70
C ASN A 88 11.71 12.83 6.81
N GLN A 89 11.66 13.61 7.88
CA GLN A 89 10.75 14.76 8.00
C GLN A 89 11.22 15.89 7.09
N MET A 90 12.49 16.29 7.22
CA MET A 90 13.09 17.34 6.39
C MET A 90 12.98 17.02 4.90
N ARG A 91 13.24 15.76 4.51
CA ARG A 91 13.07 15.30 3.13
C ARG A 91 11.66 15.55 2.61
N ARG A 92 10.62 15.15 3.37
CA ARG A 92 9.23 15.34 2.96
C ARG A 92 8.90 16.82 2.81
N ASP A 93 9.29 17.63 3.79
CA ASP A 93 8.98 19.06 3.82
C ASP A 93 9.70 19.80 2.69
N PHE A 94 10.92 19.38 2.35
CA PHE A 94 11.65 19.88 1.18
C PHE A 94 10.96 19.54 -0.14
N CYS A 95 10.52 18.29 -0.34
CA CYS A 95 9.78 17.92 -1.55
C CYS A 95 8.48 18.72 -1.71
N ASP A 96 7.78 18.98 -0.61
CA ASP A 96 6.59 19.83 -0.62
C ASP A 96 6.94 21.26 -1.07
N GLY A 97 8.02 21.82 -0.51
CA GLY A 97 8.56 23.11 -0.91
C GLY A 97 8.94 23.20 -2.39
N VAL A 98 9.47 22.12 -2.98
CA VAL A 98 9.73 22.04 -4.42
C VAL A 98 8.44 22.17 -5.24
N GLY A 99 7.38 21.46 -4.84
CA GLY A 99 6.06 21.57 -5.48
C GLY A 99 5.51 23.00 -5.40
N ILE A 100 5.67 23.67 -4.25
CA ILE A 100 5.26 25.06 -4.03
C ILE A 100 6.07 26.03 -4.90
N ALA A 101 7.39 25.85 -4.98
CA ALA A 101 8.23 26.67 -5.84
C ALA A 101 7.78 26.58 -7.31
N ARG A 102 7.44 25.38 -7.78
CA ARG A 102 6.86 25.19 -9.11
C ARG A 102 5.48 25.83 -9.25
N LEU A 103 4.60 25.68 -8.27
CA LEU A 103 3.27 26.30 -8.24
C LEU A 103 3.34 27.82 -8.35
N LEU A 104 4.26 28.44 -7.61
CA LEU A 104 4.42 29.89 -7.53
C LEU A 104 5.37 30.45 -8.60
N ASN A 105 5.84 29.62 -9.54
CA ASN A 105 6.82 30.00 -10.55
C ASN A 105 8.06 30.69 -9.97
N ALA A 106 8.58 30.13 -8.87
CA ALA A 106 9.75 30.63 -8.15
C ALA A 106 10.99 29.80 -8.46
N THR A 107 12.16 30.41 -8.33
CA THR A 107 13.44 29.71 -8.29
C THR A 107 13.66 29.15 -6.88
N LEU A 108 13.97 27.87 -6.77
CA LEU A 108 14.25 27.20 -5.52
C LEU A 108 15.72 27.43 -5.12
N VAL A 109 15.93 27.88 -3.88
CA VAL A 109 17.25 27.92 -3.24
C VAL A 109 17.42 26.64 -2.43
N LEU A 110 18.65 26.12 -2.34
CA LEU A 110 18.94 24.96 -1.50
C LEU A 110 18.39 25.15 -0.07
N PRO A 111 17.80 24.09 0.53
CA PRO A 111 17.10 24.21 1.78
C PRO A 111 18.07 24.44 2.93
N LYS A 112 17.59 25.10 3.98
CA LYS A 112 18.29 25.14 5.26
C LYS A 112 17.79 23.99 6.13
N PHE A 113 18.69 23.08 6.49
CA PHE A 113 18.42 22.06 7.50
C PHE A 113 18.78 22.67 8.85
N GLU A 114 17.77 22.88 9.70
CA GLU A 114 17.96 23.54 10.98
C GLU A 114 18.54 22.55 12.00
N VAL A 115 19.52 23.03 12.77
CA VAL A 115 20.19 22.29 13.83
C VAL A 115 19.16 21.87 14.87
N ALA A 116 18.96 20.56 15.01
CA ALA A 116 18.07 20.01 16.03
C ALA A 116 18.91 19.63 17.26
N ALA A 117 18.92 20.50 18.27
CA ALA A 117 19.64 20.25 19.53
C ALA A 117 19.26 18.90 20.18
N TYR A 118 18.01 18.47 20.01
CA TYR A 118 17.53 17.16 20.49
C TYR A 118 18.27 15.96 19.87
N TRP A 119 18.74 16.08 18.63
CA TRP A 119 19.42 15.01 17.89
C TRP A 119 20.94 15.22 17.78
N ASN A 120 21.51 16.24 18.47
CA ASN A 120 22.91 16.65 18.38
C ASN A 120 23.43 16.76 16.93
N GLU A 121 22.70 17.52 16.10
CA GLU A 121 22.78 17.46 14.64
C GLU A 121 23.32 18.74 13.99
N SER A 122 24.41 18.64 13.23
CA SER A 122 25.03 19.75 12.48
C SER A 122 25.05 19.56 10.95
N SER A 123 24.57 18.43 10.42
CA SER A 123 24.65 18.13 8.98
C SER A 123 23.66 18.98 8.18
N GLY A 124 24.17 19.66 7.16
CA GLY A 124 23.40 20.37 6.15
C GLY A 124 22.87 19.45 5.05
N PHE A 125 22.11 20.04 4.12
CA PHE A 125 21.57 19.33 2.97
C PHE A 125 22.67 18.67 2.12
N ALA A 126 23.77 19.39 1.90
CA ALA A 126 24.89 18.94 1.05
C ALA A 126 25.75 17.83 1.68
N ASP A 127 25.68 17.65 3.01
CA ASP A 127 26.39 16.55 3.69
C ASP A 127 25.70 15.21 3.43
N ILE A 128 24.38 15.25 3.19
CA ILE A 128 23.53 14.06 3.06
C ILE A 128 23.19 13.79 1.59
N PHE A 129 22.83 14.82 0.83
CA PHE A 129 22.33 14.68 -0.54
C PHE A 129 23.27 15.27 -1.58
N ASP A 130 23.39 14.58 -2.71
CA ASP A 130 24.17 15.05 -3.85
C ASP A 130 23.48 16.24 -4.55
N VAL A 131 24.02 17.43 -4.32
CA VAL A 131 23.48 18.70 -4.82
C VAL A 131 23.51 18.80 -6.34
N ASP A 132 24.62 18.39 -6.98
CA ASP A 132 24.77 18.45 -8.44
C ASP A 132 23.74 17.56 -9.13
N TYR A 133 23.59 16.35 -8.60
CA TYR A 133 22.60 15.43 -9.10
C TYR A 133 21.18 15.94 -8.90
N PHE A 134 20.88 16.50 -7.74
CA PHE A 134 19.56 17.08 -7.46
C PHE A 134 19.23 18.17 -8.47
N ILE A 135 20.12 19.16 -8.67
CA ILE A 135 19.91 20.25 -9.64
C ILE A 135 19.69 19.69 -11.05
N LYS A 136 20.51 18.71 -11.46
CA LYS A 136 20.38 18.06 -12.78
C LYS A 136 19.03 17.36 -12.94
N GLN A 137 18.57 16.61 -11.94
CA GLN A 137 17.31 15.87 -11.99
C GLN A 137 16.07 16.77 -11.89
N MET A 138 16.22 17.98 -11.37
CA MET A 138 15.14 18.96 -11.29
C MET A 138 15.02 19.85 -12.53
N ASN A 139 15.94 19.74 -13.49
CA ASN A 139 15.88 20.49 -14.74
C ASN A 139 14.55 20.26 -15.48
N GLY A 140 13.90 21.35 -15.89
CA GLY A 140 12.55 21.34 -16.49
C GLY A 140 11.40 21.25 -15.50
N PHE A 141 11.63 20.83 -14.25
CA PHE A 141 10.60 20.76 -13.20
C PHE A 141 10.54 22.03 -12.36
N VAL A 142 11.70 22.54 -11.94
CA VAL A 142 11.87 23.82 -11.23
C VAL A 142 13.30 24.30 -11.41
N ASN A 143 13.52 25.62 -11.47
CA ASN A 143 14.87 26.17 -11.44
C ASN A 143 15.43 26.07 -10.02
N VAL A 144 16.65 25.54 -9.88
CA VAL A 144 17.33 25.39 -8.58
C VAL A 144 18.66 26.12 -8.64
N VAL A 145 18.95 26.93 -7.61
CA VAL A 145 20.22 27.62 -7.45
C VAL A 145 20.89 27.21 -6.13
N ARG A 146 22.23 27.12 -6.17
CA ARG A 146 23.06 26.86 -4.98
C ARG A 146 23.08 28.07 -4.07
N GLU A 147 23.37 29.20 -4.69
CA GLU A 147 23.52 30.50 -4.05
C GLU A 147 22.66 31.52 -4.79
N LEU A 148 22.31 32.56 -4.07
CA LEU A 148 21.53 33.66 -4.60
C LEU A 148 22.40 34.56 -5.49
N PRO A 149 21.78 35.28 -6.46
CA PRO A 149 22.45 36.36 -7.16
C PRO A 149 23.08 37.36 -6.18
N PRO A 150 24.26 37.94 -6.51
CA PRO A 150 24.98 38.87 -5.63
C PRO A 150 24.14 40.04 -5.12
N GLU A 151 23.14 40.48 -5.89
CA GLU A 151 22.27 41.62 -5.59
C GLU A 151 21.33 41.35 -4.40
N ILE A 152 21.05 40.08 -4.10
CA ILE A 152 20.16 39.66 -3.02
C ILE A 152 20.81 38.70 -2.02
N SER A 153 22.05 38.25 -2.26
CA SER A 153 22.77 37.29 -1.41
C SER A 153 23.07 37.79 -0.01
N SER A 154 23.12 39.12 0.21
CA SER A 154 23.38 39.74 1.51
C SER A 154 22.15 39.86 2.42
N LYS A 155 20.95 39.50 1.94
CA LYS A 155 19.69 39.65 2.68
C LYS A 155 19.21 38.28 3.18
N GLU A 156 18.83 38.20 4.46
CA GLU A 156 18.02 37.07 4.92
C GLU A 156 16.63 37.10 4.28
N PRO A 157 16.03 35.94 3.96
CA PRO A 157 14.71 35.88 3.40
C PRO A 157 13.65 36.33 4.41
N VAL A 158 12.56 36.90 3.91
CA VAL A 158 11.37 37.15 4.74
C VAL A 158 10.68 35.83 5.03
N ARG A 159 10.57 35.49 6.31
CA ARG A 159 9.93 34.25 6.77
C ARG A 159 8.41 34.35 6.60
N VAL A 160 7.84 33.42 5.84
CA VAL A 160 6.40 33.27 5.64
C VAL A 160 5.92 32.06 6.42
N ASP A 161 5.13 32.32 7.46
CA ASP A 161 4.53 31.25 8.25
C ASP A 161 3.37 30.59 7.49
N CYS A 162 3.60 29.35 7.10
CA CYS A 162 2.59 28.51 6.46
C CYS A 162 1.92 27.55 7.45
N SER A 163 2.07 27.77 8.77
CA SER A 163 1.41 26.97 9.80
C SER A 163 -0.11 26.95 9.66
N LYS A 164 -0.72 25.87 10.15
CA LYS A 164 -2.13 25.54 9.94
C LYS A 164 -3.05 26.61 10.55
N ARG A 165 -3.66 27.46 9.71
CA ARG A 165 -4.72 28.38 10.13
C ARG A 165 -6.09 27.67 10.09
N LYS A 166 -7.04 28.07 10.93
CA LYS A 166 -8.44 27.63 10.82
C LYS A 166 -9.00 28.12 9.47
N GLY A 167 -9.14 27.24 8.47
CA GLY A 167 -9.68 27.59 7.14
C GLY A 167 -9.05 26.83 5.98
N GLN A 168 -9.38 27.22 4.74
CA GLN A 168 -8.71 26.72 3.53
C GLN A 168 -7.44 27.56 3.30
N PHE A 169 -6.26 26.98 3.57
CA PHE A 169 -4.98 27.61 3.22
C PHE A 169 -4.68 27.39 1.74
N ASP A 170 -4.36 28.46 1.02
CA ASP A 170 -3.99 28.43 -0.39
C ASP A 170 -2.65 29.14 -0.59
N TYR A 171 -1.67 28.46 -1.22
CA TYR A 171 -0.34 29.01 -1.41
C TYR A 171 -0.32 30.21 -2.37
N ILE A 172 -1.19 30.22 -3.37
CA ILE A 172 -1.28 31.35 -4.30
C ILE A 172 -1.79 32.57 -3.54
N GLU A 173 -2.84 32.44 -2.73
CA GLU A 173 -3.39 33.57 -1.99
C GLU A 173 -2.51 33.99 -0.80
N SER A 174 -1.87 33.03 -0.12
CA SER A 174 -1.19 33.27 1.16
C SER A 174 0.30 33.55 1.02
N VAL A 175 0.97 33.01 -0.01
CA VAL A 175 2.43 33.05 -0.15
C VAL A 175 2.87 33.88 -1.36
N LEU A 176 2.16 33.81 -2.49
CA LEU A 176 2.52 34.59 -3.69
C LEU A 176 2.63 36.10 -3.44
N PRO A 177 1.72 36.77 -2.69
CA PRO A 177 1.83 38.21 -2.46
C PRO A 177 3.13 38.59 -1.75
N SER A 178 3.54 37.78 -0.76
CA SER A 178 4.80 37.97 -0.04
C SER A 178 6.01 37.72 -0.95
N LEU A 179 5.95 36.69 -1.80
CA LEU A 179 7.00 36.43 -2.79
C LEU A 179 7.17 37.60 -3.76
N LEU A 180 6.07 38.11 -4.32
CA LEU A 180 6.11 39.24 -5.27
C LEU A 180 6.59 40.54 -4.61
N LYS A 181 6.27 40.75 -3.33
CA LYS A 181 6.67 41.95 -2.59
C LYS A 181 8.16 41.92 -2.20
N HIS A 182 8.64 40.78 -1.73
CA HIS A 182 9.97 40.67 -1.11
C HIS A 182 11.01 40.03 -2.02
N HIS A 183 10.61 39.37 -3.10
CA HIS A 183 11.42 38.62 -4.07
C HIS A 183 12.29 37.49 -3.51
N TYR A 184 12.55 37.44 -2.20
CA TYR A 184 13.21 36.34 -1.52
C TYR A 184 12.51 36.04 -0.19
N ILE A 185 11.93 34.86 -0.08
CA ILE A 185 11.21 34.40 1.11
C ILE A 185 11.70 33.04 1.58
N SER A 186 11.48 32.75 2.86
CA SER A 186 11.64 31.41 3.40
C SER A 186 10.32 30.90 3.93
N ILE A 187 10.14 29.60 3.81
CA ILE A 187 8.89 28.95 4.14
C ILE A 187 9.15 27.74 5.05
N THR A 188 8.24 27.46 5.99
CA THR A 188 8.48 26.53 7.12
C THR A 188 7.55 25.30 7.12
N PRO A 189 7.90 24.21 7.82
CA PRO A 189 7.46 22.81 7.57
C PRO A 189 5.99 22.42 7.68
N ALA A 190 5.04 23.34 7.77
CA ALA A 190 3.62 22.96 7.70
C ALA A 190 3.16 22.66 6.25
N MET A 191 4.08 22.17 5.41
CA MET A 191 4.02 22.21 3.95
C MET A 191 3.26 21.07 3.27
N SER A 192 2.70 20.14 4.04
CA SER A 192 1.79 19.11 3.51
C SER A 192 0.34 19.60 3.36
N GLN A 193 0.07 20.88 3.64
CA GLN A 193 -1.27 21.44 3.52
C GLN A 193 -1.69 21.53 2.06
N ARG A 194 -2.71 20.76 1.70
CA ARG A 194 -3.45 20.90 0.44
C ARG A 194 -2.73 20.54 -0.88
N ARG A 195 -1.95 19.44 -0.89
CA ARG A 195 -1.48 18.83 -2.15
C ARG A 195 -2.62 18.51 -3.15
N ASP A 196 -3.86 18.37 -2.67
CA ASP A 196 -5.05 18.16 -3.50
C ASP A 196 -5.26 19.26 -4.54
N ARG A 197 -4.82 20.49 -4.26
CA ARG A 197 -5.01 21.66 -5.13
C ARG A 197 -3.88 21.92 -6.11
N TYR A 198 -2.80 21.13 -6.06
CA TYR A 198 -1.65 21.40 -6.91
C TYR A 198 -1.99 21.05 -8.37
N PRO A 199 -1.67 21.94 -9.33
CA PRO A 199 -1.72 21.59 -10.74
C PRO A 199 -0.71 20.46 -11.02
N GLN A 200 -0.93 19.73 -12.10
CA GLN A 200 -0.19 18.50 -12.41
C GLN A 200 1.33 18.71 -12.49
N ASN A 201 1.80 19.84 -12.99
CA ASN A 201 3.21 20.21 -13.06
C ASN A 201 3.85 20.41 -11.68
N ALA A 202 3.14 21.03 -10.72
CA ALA A 202 3.60 21.16 -9.34
C ALA A 202 3.65 19.81 -8.63
N LYS A 203 2.64 18.94 -8.86
CA LYS A 203 2.67 17.55 -8.37
C LYS A 203 3.84 16.78 -8.97
N ALA A 204 4.13 16.94 -10.26
CA ALA A 204 5.23 16.25 -10.92
C ALA A 204 6.59 16.68 -10.36
N ALA A 205 6.79 17.98 -10.12
CA ALA A 205 8.02 18.51 -9.50
C ALA A 205 8.24 17.95 -8.09
N LEU A 206 7.17 17.87 -7.27
CA LEU A 206 7.22 17.24 -5.95
C LEU A 206 7.61 15.76 -6.06
N CYS A 207 6.95 14.99 -6.93
CA CYS A 207 7.23 13.56 -7.10
C CYS A 207 8.66 13.32 -7.57
N GLN A 208 9.12 14.09 -8.57
CA GLN A 208 10.48 14.03 -9.09
C GLN A 208 11.51 14.30 -7.99
N ALA A 209 11.32 15.37 -7.22
CA ALA A 209 12.21 15.69 -6.11
C ALA A 209 12.27 14.55 -5.09
N CYS A 210 11.11 14.04 -4.69
CA CYS A 210 11.02 13.07 -3.60
C CYS A 210 11.54 11.68 -3.96
N TYR A 211 11.34 11.23 -5.20
CA TYR A 211 11.54 9.82 -5.55
C TYR A 211 12.61 9.59 -6.63
N SER A 212 13.14 10.64 -7.26
CA SER A 212 14.16 10.51 -8.30
C SER A 212 15.35 11.45 -8.16
N ALA A 213 15.18 12.64 -7.59
CA ALA A 213 16.26 13.65 -7.49
C ALA A 213 17.08 13.58 -6.20
N LEU A 214 16.48 13.17 -5.08
CA LEU A 214 17.20 13.05 -3.80
C LEU A 214 17.95 11.73 -3.71
N ARG A 215 19.27 11.78 -3.93
CA ARG A 215 20.21 10.67 -3.69
C ARG A 215 21.26 11.06 -2.66
N LEU A 216 21.84 10.08 -1.97
CA LEU A 216 22.89 10.33 -0.99
C LEU A 216 24.16 10.88 -1.66
N THR A 217 25.00 11.58 -0.91
CA THR A 217 26.36 11.91 -1.38
C THR A 217 27.13 10.63 -1.67
N LYS A 218 28.11 10.69 -2.60
CA LYS A 218 28.92 9.51 -2.96
C LYS A 218 29.59 8.85 -1.75
N SER A 219 30.11 9.66 -0.82
CA SER A 219 30.74 9.17 0.41
C SER A 219 29.75 8.41 1.29
N LEU A 220 28.55 8.98 1.50
CA LEU A 220 27.54 8.36 2.34
C LEU A 220 26.89 7.14 1.68
N GLU A 221 26.69 7.17 0.36
CA GLU A 221 26.21 6.03 -0.42
C GLU A 221 27.22 4.87 -0.41
N HIS A 222 28.53 5.15 -0.51
CA HIS A 222 29.57 4.14 -0.40
C HIS A 222 29.50 3.42 0.94
N LYS A 223 29.45 4.17 2.05
CA LYS A 223 29.32 3.62 3.41
C LYS A 223 28.01 2.87 3.62
N ALA A 224 26.91 3.35 3.03
CA ALA A 224 25.63 2.65 3.06
C ALA A 224 25.66 1.33 2.27
N THR A 225 26.44 1.29 1.19
CA THR A 225 26.66 0.09 0.38
C THR A 225 27.51 -0.93 1.12
N GLU A 226 28.62 -0.50 1.74
CA GLU A 226 29.44 -1.36 2.62
C GLU A 226 28.59 -1.98 3.73
N LEU A 227 27.77 -1.18 4.41
CA LEU A 227 26.84 -1.68 5.41
C LEU A 227 25.83 -2.67 4.82
N LEU A 228 25.25 -2.35 3.66
CA LEU A 228 24.31 -3.25 2.99
C LEU A 228 24.95 -4.59 2.65
N GLU A 229 26.18 -4.60 2.14
CA GLU A 229 26.92 -5.80 1.75
C GLU A 229 27.35 -6.64 2.95
N ALA A 230 27.68 -6.01 4.08
CA ALA A 230 28.05 -6.69 5.32
C ALA A 230 26.89 -7.46 5.99
N ILE A 231 25.63 -7.13 5.67
CA ILE A 231 24.46 -7.81 6.27
C ILE A 231 24.24 -9.17 5.59
N PRO A 232 24.21 -10.29 6.35
CA PRO A 232 23.94 -11.62 5.80
C PRO A 232 22.62 -11.70 5.04
N LYS A 233 22.63 -12.20 3.79
CA LYS A 233 21.46 -12.30 2.92
C LYS A 233 20.83 -13.71 2.95
N PRO A 234 19.50 -13.84 2.72
CA PRO A 234 18.52 -12.75 2.69
C PRO A 234 18.26 -12.21 4.10
N PHE A 235 17.73 -10.98 4.19
CA PHE A 235 17.45 -10.33 5.48
C PHE A 235 16.15 -9.52 5.50
N LEU A 236 15.58 -9.41 6.70
CA LEU A 236 14.50 -8.51 7.04
C LEU A 236 15.07 -7.23 7.63
N SER A 237 14.77 -6.08 7.03
CA SER A 237 14.97 -4.80 7.69
C SER A 237 13.78 -4.51 8.61
N LEU A 238 14.04 -4.41 9.92
CA LEU A 238 13.05 -4.09 10.93
C LEU A 238 13.30 -2.67 11.46
N HIS A 239 12.37 -1.75 11.19
CA HIS A 239 12.37 -0.42 11.79
C HIS A 239 11.56 -0.45 13.10
N LEU A 240 12.29 -0.48 14.22
CA LEU A 240 11.75 -0.64 15.57
C LEU A 240 11.83 0.68 16.33
N ARG A 241 10.67 1.29 16.59
CA ARG A 241 10.55 2.59 17.28
C ARG A 241 10.09 2.46 18.72
N PHE A 242 10.96 1.96 19.59
CA PHE A 242 10.74 1.85 21.04
C PHE A 242 11.83 2.57 21.85
N GLU A 243 12.02 3.85 21.55
CA GLU A 243 12.97 4.73 22.24
C GLU A 243 12.26 5.61 23.31
N PRO A 244 13.01 6.13 24.31
CA PRO A 244 12.45 6.93 25.40
C PRO A 244 11.62 8.13 24.93
N ASP A 245 12.09 8.81 23.90
CA ASP A 245 11.47 9.99 23.29
C ASP A 245 10.12 9.66 22.67
N MET A 246 10.05 8.53 21.95
CA MET A 246 8.84 8.06 21.31
C MET A 246 7.79 7.63 22.33
N VAL A 247 8.20 6.95 23.42
CA VAL A 247 7.30 6.56 24.50
C VAL A 247 6.79 7.80 25.25
N ALA A 248 7.67 8.74 25.58
CA ALA A 248 7.35 9.98 26.26
C ALA A 248 6.42 10.88 25.43
N TYR A 249 6.75 11.10 24.15
CA TYR A 249 5.92 11.88 23.22
C TYR A 249 4.54 11.25 23.01
N SER A 250 4.45 9.93 22.99
CA SER A 250 3.17 9.22 22.84
C SER A 250 2.33 9.20 24.12
N GLN A 251 2.84 9.71 25.24
CA GLN A 251 2.19 9.71 26.57
C GLN A 251 1.71 8.32 27.00
N CYS A 252 2.47 7.28 26.63
CA CYS A 252 2.10 5.90 26.89
C CYS A 252 2.73 5.38 28.17
N GLN A 253 1.93 4.61 28.92
CA GLN A 253 2.38 3.89 30.10
C GLN A 253 2.59 2.42 29.77
N TYR A 254 3.68 1.86 30.29
CA TYR A 254 4.00 0.44 30.20
C TYR A 254 4.32 -0.09 31.60
N SER A 255 3.84 -1.29 31.89
CA SER A 255 4.20 -2.03 33.10
C SER A 255 5.37 -2.96 32.82
N GLY A 256 6.27 -3.12 33.78
CA GLY A 256 7.34 -4.13 33.69
C GLY A 256 8.54 -3.74 32.82
N LEU A 257 8.68 -2.46 32.48
CA LEU A 257 9.95 -1.96 31.90
C LEU A 257 11.03 -1.93 32.98
N SER A 258 12.30 -2.04 32.56
CA SER A 258 13.44 -1.93 33.48
C SER A 258 13.50 -0.54 34.14
N PRO A 259 14.06 -0.43 35.36
CA PRO A 259 14.25 0.87 36.02
C PRO A 259 15.03 1.88 35.16
N THR A 260 16.00 1.40 34.39
CA THR A 260 16.79 2.22 33.45
C THR A 260 15.92 2.81 32.35
N SER A 261 15.10 1.98 31.69
CA SER A 261 14.16 2.42 30.66
C SER A 261 13.15 3.43 31.21
N MET A 262 12.60 3.17 32.40
CA MET A 262 11.68 4.09 33.06
C MET A 262 12.34 5.46 33.33
N LYS A 263 13.56 5.46 33.87
CA LYS A 263 14.32 6.69 34.11
C LYS A 263 14.59 7.47 32.81
N ALA A 264 14.96 6.77 31.74
CA ALA A 264 15.20 7.39 30.43
C ALA A 264 13.92 8.02 29.86
N ILE A 265 12.78 7.33 29.97
CA ILE A 265 11.46 7.85 29.54
C ILE A 265 11.09 9.11 30.33
N GLU A 266 11.27 9.12 31.65
CA GLU A 266 10.97 10.31 32.46
C GLU A 266 11.88 11.48 32.10
N ALA A 267 13.17 11.24 31.86
CA ALA A 267 14.11 12.27 31.41
C ALA A 267 13.71 12.89 30.06
N ALA A 268 13.11 12.09 29.16
CA ALA A 268 12.64 12.56 27.84
C ALA A 268 11.26 13.24 27.87
N ARG A 269 10.52 13.15 28.98
CA ARG A 269 9.11 13.56 29.07
C ARG A 269 8.92 15.08 29.13
N GLY A 270 9.80 15.78 29.85
CA GLY A 270 9.59 17.19 30.20
C GLY A 270 8.33 17.40 31.05
N ASP A 271 8.06 18.66 31.42
CA ASP A 271 7.07 18.97 32.47
C ASP A 271 5.60 18.81 32.03
N ASP A 272 5.31 18.98 30.73
CA ASP A 272 3.94 19.08 30.22
C ASP A 272 3.33 17.76 29.69
N ARG A 273 4.10 16.66 29.62
CA ARG A 273 3.71 15.44 28.89
C ARG A 273 3.44 14.24 29.80
N LYS A 274 2.58 14.43 30.80
CA LYS A 274 2.20 13.33 31.71
C LYS A 274 1.59 12.15 30.94
N PRO A 275 1.91 10.90 31.30
CA PRO A 275 1.37 9.73 30.64
C PRO A 275 -0.12 9.60 30.94
N TRP A 276 -0.87 9.07 29.99
CA TRP A 276 -2.24 8.64 30.25
C TRP A 276 -2.21 7.48 31.26
N THR A 277 -3.19 7.43 32.15
CA THR A 277 -3.33 6.38 33.17
C THR A 277 -4.71 5.72 33.12
N GLY A 278 -4.84 4.54 33.72
CA GLY A 278 -6.10 3.81 33.85
C GLY A 278 -6.81 3.59 32.51
N GLU A 279 -8.12 3.85 32.48
CA GLU A 279 -8.95 3.66 31.28
C GLU A 279 -8.51 4.53 30.10
N ALA A 280 -8.05 5.76 30.35
CA ALA A 280 -7.55 6.64 29.30
C ALA A 280 -6.33 6.04 28.60
N ALA A 281 -5.40 5.45 29.36
CA ALA A 281 -4.24 4.75 28.81
C ALA A 281 -4.65 3.58 27.93
N ARG A 282 -5.62 2.78 28.40
CA ARG A 282 -6.13 1.61 27.67
C ARG A 282 -6.78 2.03 26.35
N ILE A 283 -7.66 3.04 26.36
CA ILE A 283 -8.28 3.59 25.15
C ILE A 283 -7.22 4.14 24.20
N TRP A 284 -6.22 4.85 24.72
CA TRP A 284 -5.14 5.42 23.93
C TRP A 284 -4.32 4.34 23.21
N ARG A 285 -3.96 3.27 23.93
CA ARG A 285 -3.26 2.11 23.38
C ARG A 285 -4.11 1.38 22.32
N LYS A 286 -5.40 1.15 22.58
CA LYS A 286 -6.36 0.54 21.62
C LYS A 286 -6.54 1.37 20.34
N ARG A 287 -6.32 2.69 20.39
CA ARG A 287 -6.27 3.56 19.20
C ARG A 287 -4.98 3.42 18.39
N GLY A 288 -4.08 2.50 18.77
CA GLY A 288 -2.78 2.30 18.13
C GLY A 288 -1.84 3.49 18.33
N LYS A 289 -1.98 4.24 19.43
CA LYS A 289 -1.14 5.42 19.68
C LYS A 289 0.20 5.07 20.32
N CYS A 290 0.25 4.01 21.12
CA CYS A 290 1.45 3.56 21.79
C CYS A 290 2.33 2.70 20.88
N PRO A 291 3.66 2.86 20.90
CA PRO A 291 4.62 1.93 20.30
C PRO A 291 4.44 0.45 20.72
N LEU A 292 4.98 -0.47 19.92
CA LEU A 292 5.16 -1.87 20.35
C LEU A 292 6.46 -1.96 21.14
N THR A 293 6.47 -2.72 22.23
CA THR A 293 7.73 -3.14 22.87
C THR A 293 8.48 -4.13 21.97
N PRO A 294 9.79 -4.35 22.16
CA PRO A 294 10.51 -5.39 21.42
C PRO A 294 9.95 -6.79 21.64
N ASN A 295 9.48 -7.11 22.85
CA ASN A 295 8.81 -8.37 23.16
C ASN A 295 7.48 -8.54 22.40
N GLU A 296 6.64 -7.50 22.38
CA GLU A 296 5.40 -7.50 21.60
C GLU A 296 5.67 -7.62 20.10
N THR A 297 6.76 -7.01 19.63
CA THR A 297 7.22 -7.10 18.24
C THR A 297 7.62 -8.54 17.92
N ALA A 298 8.44 -9.18 18.75
CA ALA A 298 8.86 -10.56 18.56
C ALA A 298 7.68 -11.52 18.50
N PHE A 299 6.70 -11.35 19.40
CA PHE A 299 5.46 -12.13 19.42
C PHE A 299 4.66 -11.97 18.11
N ILE A 300 4.51 -10.74 17.60
CA ILE A 300 3.85 -10.52 16.31
C ILE A 300 4.64 -11.18 15.18
N LEU A 301 5.97 -11.08 15.15
CA LEU A 301 6.78 -11.75 14.11
C LEU A 301 6.57 -13.28 14.13
N GLN A 302 6.48 -13.89 15.32
CA GLN A 302 6.14 -15.32 15.45
C GLN A 302 4.73 -15.62 14.96
N ALA A 303 3.75 -14.77 15.28
CA ALA A 303 2.39 -14.89 14.75
C ALA A 303 2.37 -14.79 13.21
N LEU A 304 3.28 -14.02 12.63
CA LEU A 304 3.54 -13.89 11.19
C LEU A 304 4.39 -15.03 10.60
N SER A 305 4.68 -16.06 11.40
CA SER A 305 5.48 -17.22 10.99
C SER A 305 6.82 -16.81 10.36
N ILE A 306 7.42 -15.72 10.85
CA ILE A 306 8.78 -15.32 10.50
C ILE A 306 9.74 -16.30 11.19
N PRO A 307 10.63 -16.99 10.45
CA PRO A 307 11.55 -17.94 11.04
C PRO A 307 12.49 -17.28 12.06
N THR A 308 12.72 -17.92 13.21
CA THR A 308 13.58 -17.36 14.27
C THR A 308 15.05 -17.23 13.88
N ASN A 309 15.50 -17.99 12.87
CA ASN A 309 16.83 -17.88 12.27
C ASN A 309 16.94 -16.80 11.17
N THR A 310 15.89 -16.00 10.94
CA THR A 310 15.90 -14.90 9.97
C THR A 310 16.98 -13.88 10.33
N ASN A 311 17.83 -13.50 9.37
CA ASN A 311 18.74 -12.37 9.53
C ASN A 311 17.92 -11.08 9.60
N ILE A 312 18.04 -10.33 10.70
CA ILE A 312 17.32 -9.08 10.91
C ILE A 312 18.32 -7.93 10.98
N TYR A 313 18.21 -6.98 10.06
CA TYR A 313 18.85 -5.68 10.21
C TYR A 313 17.93 -4.76 11.01
N LEU A 314 18.39 -4.31 12.16
CA LEU A 314 17.64 -3.44 13.05
C LEU A 314 17.91 -1.97 12.72
N ALA A 315 16.98 -1.35 11.99
CA ALA A 315 16.94 0.09 11.78
C ALA A 315 16.33 0.76 13.01
N ALA A 316 17.15 1.11 14.00
CA ALA A 316 16.70 1.79 15.22
C ALA A 316 17.74 2.82 15.68
N GLY A 317 17.32 3.81 16.46
CA GLY A 317 18.24 4.75 17.08
C GLY A 317 19.09 4.09 18.19
N ASP A 318 20.17 4.76 18.60
CA ASP A 318 21.08 4.29 19.64
C ASP A 318 20.41 4.18 21.04
N GLY A 319 19.22 4.76 21.21
CA GLY A 319 18.44 4.75 22.45
C GLY A 319 17.34 3.69 22.53
N LEU A 320 17.40 2.62 21.72
CA LEU A 320 16.40 1.56 21.77
C LEU A 320 16.41 0.83 23.12
N MET A 321 15.23 0.70 23.73
CA MET A 321 15.07 0.06 25.05
C MET A 321 14.57 -1.39 24.91
N GLU A 322 14.88 -2.22 25.93
CA GLU A 322 14.34 -3.59 26.11
C GLU A 322 14.60 -4.54 24.92
N ILE A 323 15.73 -4.39 24.24
CA ILE A 323 16.06 -5.14 23.02
C ILE A 323 16.08 -6.66 23.25
N GLU A 324 16.33 -7.11 24.48
CA GLU A 324 16.33 -8.51 24.91
C GLU A 324 14.99 -9.20 24.62
N GLY A 325 13.88 -8.44 24.64
CA GLY A 325 12.56 -8.95 24.27
C GLY A 325 12.48 -9.42 22.80
N LEU A 326 13.33 -8.90 21.92
CA LEU A 326 13.45 -9.35 20.53
C LEU A 326 14.56 -10.39 20.37
N THR A 327 15.75 -10.11 20.92
CA THR A 327 16.96 -10.93 20.68
C THR A 327 16.95 -12.27 21.39
N SER A 328 16.12 -12.44 22.43
CA SER A 328 15.88 -13.75 23.05
C SER A 328 15.15 -14.74 22.12
N ILE A 329 14.46 -14.24 21.08
CA ILE A 329 13.73 -15.07 20.11
C ILE A 329 14.44 -15.07 18.75
N TYR A 330 14.90 -13.92 18.28
CA TYR A 330 15.61 -13.75 17.02
C TYR A 330 17.07 -13.45 17.30
N THR A 331 17.93 -14.45 17.14
CA THR A 331 19.35 -14.34 17.52
C THR A 331 20.20 -13.68 16.44
N ASN A 332 19.75 -13.69 15.19
CA ASN A 332 20.51 -13.17 14.04
C ASN A 332 20.17 -11.69 13.79
N VAL A 333 20.21 -10.87 14.84
CA VAL A 333 19.91 -9.44 14.78
C VAL A 333 21.22 -8.66 14.70
N VAL A 334 21.36 -7.83 13.66
CA VAL A 334 22.53 -6.96 13.44
C VAL A 334 22.11 -5.50 13.40
N THR A 335 22.97 -4.62 13.90
CA THR A 335 22.81 -3.17 13.87
C THR A 335 23.89 -2.54 13.00
N LYS A 336 23.68 -1.30 12.55
CA LYS A 336 24.72 -0.50 11.88
C LYS A 336 26.02 -0.40 12.68
N SER A 337 25.93 -0.19 14.00
CA SER A 337 27.10 -0.06 14.89
C SER A 337 27.85 -1.37 15.11
N ALA A 338 27.22 -2.52 14.85
CA ALA A 338 27.89 -3.81 14.91
C ALA A 338 28.65 -4.15 13.62
N LEU A 339 28.27 -3.53 12.49
CA LEU A 339 28.82 -3.83 11.15
C LEU A 339 29.75 -2.74 10.62
N LEU A 340 29.56 -1.50 11.06
CA LEU A 340 30.45 -0.38 10.78
C LEU A 340 31.17 0.03 12.06
N SER A 341 32.50 0.14 11.96
CA SER A 341 33.38 0.58 13.04
C SER A 341 34.44 1.53 12.49
N GLY A 342 35.02 2.36 13.37
CA GLY A 342 36.11 3.28 13.03
C GLY A 342 35.71 4.75 13.08
N GLU A 343 36.72 5.62 13.00
CA GLU A 343 36.60 7.08 13.15
C GLU A 343 35.59 7.70 12.18
N ASP A 344 35.54 7.16 10.95
CA ASP A 344 34.61 7.55 9.89
C ASP A 344 33.13 7.30 10.21
N PHE A 345 32.82 6.31 11.06
CA PHE A 345 31.46 6.03 11.53
C PHE A 345 31.17 6.77 12.84
N GLU A 346 32.15 6.88 13.73
CA GLU A 346 32.02 7.59 15.00
C GLU A 346 31.79 9.10 14.82
N SER A 347 32.37 9.68 13.77
CA SER A 347 32.15 11.07 13.37
C SER A 347 30.79 11.33 12.71
N MET A 348 30.00 10.28 12.42
CA MET A 348 28.68 10.45 11.80
C MET A 348 27.63 10.97 12.79
N HIS A 349 26.92 12.02 12.37
CA HIS A 349 25.77 12.59 13.09
C HIS A 349 24.47 11.77 12.92
N GLY A 350 23.42 12.13 13.66
CA GLY A 350 22.15 11.40 13.70
C GLY A 350 21.48 11.24 12.33
N ASN A 351 21.48 12.28 11.50
CA ASN A 351 20.88 12.25 10.17
C ASN A 351 21.69 11.41 9.18
N THR A 352 23.02 11.45 9.22
CA THR A 352 23.83 10.60 8.34
C THR A 352 23.68 9.13 8.73
N LYS A 353 23.62 8.80 10.02
CA LYS A 353 23.26 7.45 10.49
C LYS A 353 21.85 7.02 10.05
N ALA A 354 20.86 7.92 10.15
CA ALA A 354 19.50 7.66 9.67
C ALA A 354 19.43 7.49 8.14
N ALA A 355 20.31 8.13 7.38
CA ALA A 355 20.44 7.94 5.94
C ALA A 355 20.92 6.53 5.59
N LEU A 356 21.86 5.96 6.37
CA LEU A 356 22.28 4.57 6.23
C LEU A 356 21.12 3.60 6.47
N ASP A 357 20.39 3.78 7.58
CA ASP A 357 19.21 2.98 7.91
C ASP A 357 18.16 3.04 6.78
N TYR A 358 17.92 4.23 6.23
CA TYR A 358 17.02 4.41 5.10
C TYR A 358 17.51 3.68 3.85
N TYR A 359 18.79 3.80 3.50
CA TYR A 359 19.38 3.15 2.33
C TYR A 359 19.29 1.64 2.41
N VAL A 360 19.63 1.05 3.56
CA VAL A 360 19.51 -0.40 3.79
C VAL A 360 18.04 -0.84 3.69
N SER A 361 17.11 -0.09 4.29
CA SER A 361 15.68 -0.42 4.30
C SER A 361 15.04 -0.45 2.90
N ILE A 362 15.42 0.48 2.00
CA ILE A 362 14.89 0.51 0.63
C ILE A 362 15.52 -0.56 -0.28
N ASN A 363 16.58 -1.23 0.18
CA ASN A 363 17.32 -2.26 -0.56
C ASN A 363 17.21 -3.66 0.08
N SER A 364 16.43 -3.83 1.15
CA SER A 364 16.29 -5.11 1.84
C SER A 364 15.35 -6.09 1.13
N ASP A 365 15.54 -7.40 1.35
CA ASP A 365 14.66 -8.44 0.79
C ASP A 365 13.23 -8.31 1.30
N SER A 366 13.08 -7.92 2.56
CA SER A 366 11.80 -7.60 3.19
C SER A 366 11.94 -6.45 4.17
N TYR A 367 10.83 -5.74 4.42
CA TYR A 367 10.78 -4.60 5.33
C TYR A 367 9.57 -4.70 6.24
N MET A 368 9.80 -4.55 7.54
CA MET A 368 8.76 -4.38 8.55
C MET A 368 9.04 -3.16 9.40
N ALA A 369 7.98 -2.48 9.83
CA ALA A 369 8.10 -1.44 10.84
C ALA A 369 7.03 -1.55 11.92
N THR A 370 7.40 -1.20 13.15
CA THR A 370 6.49 -1.22 14.29
C THR A 370 5.66 0.04 14.41
N TYR A 371 6.10 1.14 13.79
CA TYR A 371 5.44 2.42 13.80
C TYR A 371 5.48 3.02 12.40
N PHE A 372 4.33 3.39 11.82
CA PHE A 372 4.28 4.04 10.51
C PHE A 372 4.58 5.55 10.63
N GLY A 373 5.87 5.90 10.64
CA GLY A 373 6.40 7.26 10.77
C GLY A 373 6.85 7.86 9.44
N ASN A 374 7.72 8.87 9.53
CA ASN A 374 8.21 9.61 8.35
C ASN A 374 9.19 8.79 7.50
N MET A 375 10.04 7.99 8.14
CA MET A 375 10.94 7.06 7.46
C MET A 375 10.14 6.01 6.70
N ASP A 376 9.14 5.41 7.35
CA ASP A 376 8.33 4.32 6.80
C ASP A 376 7.54 4.73 5.56
N LYS A 377 7.04 5.97 5.53
CA LYS A 377 6.42 6.58 4.35
C LYS A 377 7.39 6.69 3.18
N MET A 378 8.63 7.09 3.45
CA MET A 378 9.66 7.19 2.40
C MET A 378 10.14 5.81 1.94
N VAL A 379 10.38 4.90 2.89
CA VAL A 379 10.83 3.53 2.60
C VAL A 379 9.77 2.79 1.79
N SER A 380 8.50 2.80 2.21
CA SER A 380 7.42 2.13 1.46
C SER A 380 7.28 2.67 0.04
N ALA A 381 7.33 3.99 -0.13
CA ALA A 381 7.27 4.62 -1.45
C ALA A 381 8.44 4.20 -2.35
N MET A 382 9.66 4.19 -1.82
CA MET A 382 10.86 3.87 -2.59
C MET A 382 11.01 2.37 -2.87
N ARG A 383 10.55 1.51 -1.95
CA ARG A 383 10.43 0.08 -2.20
C ARG A 383 9.40 -0.18 -3.31
N ALA A 384 8.24 0.47 -3.28
CA ALA A 384 7.25 0.38 -4.36
C ALA A 384 7.80 0.92 -5.69
N PHE A 385 8.57 2.00 -5.67
CA PHE A 385 9.26 2.54 -6.84
C PHE A 385 10.23 1.52 -7.46
N LYS A 386 10.94 0.74 -6.62
CA LYS A 386 11.85 -0.33 -7.03
C LYS A 386 11.17 -1.67 -7.34
N GLY A 387 9.85 -1.77 -7.23
CA GLY A 387 9.13 -3.04 -7.40
C GLY A 387 9.32 -4.05 -6.24
N LEU A 388 9.71 -3.57 -5.06
CA LEU A 388 9.92 -4.39 -3.86
C LEU A 388 8.67 -4.37 -2.96
N TYR A 389 7.88 -5.44 -3.01
CA TYR A 389 6.55 -5.48 -2.38
C TYR A 389 6.47 -6.23 -1.05
N LYS A 390 7.57 -6.85 -0.58
CA LYS A 390 7.66 -7.41 0.78
C LYS A 390 7.84 -6.28 1.80
N THR A 391 6.74 -5.59 2.07
CA THR A 391 6.66 -4.41 2.95
C THR A 391 5.40 -4.54 3.79
N LEU A 392 5.55 -4.56 5.12
CA LEU A 392 4.44 -4.71 6.06
C LEU A 392 4.62 -3.79 7.28
N PHE A 393 3.52 -3.32 7.85
CA PHE A 393 3.53 -2.51 9.07
C PHE A 393 2.79 -3.26 10.17
N LEU A 394 3.43 -3.39 11.33
CA LEU A 394 2.83 -4.14 12.43
C LEU A 394 1.71 -3.33 13.08
N SER A 395 0.55 -3.95 13.23
CA SER A 395 -0.67 -3.31 13.70
C SER A 395 -0.68 -3.24 15.23
N ARG A 396 -0.14 -2.13 15.76
CA ARG A 396 -0.24 -1.73 17.17
C ARG A 396 -1.66 -1.75 17.70
N ARG A 397 -2.59 -1.31 16.86
CA ARG A 397 -4.02 -1.30 17.15
C ARG A 397 -4.57 -2.72 17.30
N ALA A 398 -4.31 -3.60 16.33
CA ALA A 398 -4.82 -4.97 16.39
C ALA A 398 -4.27 -5.71 17.63
N PHE A 399 -2.97 -5.55 17.92
CA PHE A 399 -2.36 -6.12 19.12
C PHE A 399 -3.04 -5.63 20.41
N ALA A 400 -3.22 -4.31 20.55
CA ALA A 400 -3.87 -3.72 21.71
C ALA A 400 -5.37 -4.07 21.84
N GLU A 401 -6.09 -4.16 20.72
CA GLU A 401 -7.50 -4.54 20.70
C GLU A 401 -7.67 -6.00 21.13
N PHE A 402 -6.95 -6.92 20.49
CA PHE A 402 -7.06 -8.36 20.78
C PHE A 402 -6.62 -8.72 22.20
N THR A 403 -5.51 -8.17 22.69
CA THR A 403 -5.09 -8.38 24.08
C THR A 403 -6.10 -7.81 25.08
N SER A 404 -6.74 -6.67 24.77
CA SER A 404 -7.81 -6.12 25.61
C SER A 404 -9.09 -6.94 25.64
N GLU A 405 -9.28 -7.84 24.68
CA GLU A 405 -10.39 -8.81 24.61
C GLU A 405 -10.04 -10.13 25.32
N GLY A 406 -8.84 -10.23 25.91
CA GLY A 406 -8.37 -11.44 26.60
C GLY A 406 -7.85 -12.53 25.65
N LEU A 407 -7.53 -12.19 24.40
CA LEU A 407 -6.86 -13.13 23.49
C LEU A 407 -5.40 -13.29 23.91
N GLU A 408 -4.98 -14.54 24.08
CA GLU A 408 -3.62 -14.92 24.45
C GLU A 408 -3.16 -16.15 23.64
N GLY A 409 -1.86 -16.44 23.68
CA GLY A 409 -1.25 -17.62 23.06
C GLY A 409 -1.64 -17.80 21.59
N GLU A 410 -2.00 -19.02 21.22
CA GLU A 410 -2.34 -19.38 19.83
C GLU A 410 -3.52 -18.58 19.27
N ARG A 411 -4.53 -18.28 20.09
CA ARG A 411 -5.71 -17.50 19.65
C ARG A 411 -5.31 -16.07 19.27
N LEU A 412 -4.42 -15.46 20.05
CA LEU A 412 -3.87 -14.15 19.71
C LEU A 412 -3.00 -14.21 18.44
N MET A 413 -2.17 -15.23 18.30
CA MET A 413 -1.35 -15.43 17.09
C MET A 413 -2.21 -15.55 15.84
N GLN A 414 -3.28 -16.35 15.87
CA GLN A 414 -4.21 -16.52 14.75
C GLN A 414 -4.93 -15.21 14.39
N ALA A 415 -5.37 -14.44 15.40
CA ALA A 415 -6.02 -13.14 15.18
C ALA A 415 -5.06 -12.12 14.55
N LEU A 416 -3.82 -12.05 15.05
CA LEU A 416 -2.76 -11.20 14.51
C LEU A 416 -2.38 -11.61 13.08
N TRP A 417 -2.19 -12.91 12.82
CA TRP A 417 -1.93 -13.45 11.49
C TRP A 417 -2.98 -12.96 10.49
N LYS A 418 -4.26 -13.14 10.83
CA LYS A 418 -5.38 -12.72 9.98
C LYS A 418 -5.37 -11.22 9.72
N ALA A 419 -5.23 -10.40 10.76
CA ALA A 419 -5.23 -8.95 10.63
C ALA A 419 -4.11 -8.45 9.68
N HIS A 420 -2.89 -8.95 9.86
CA HIS A 420 -1.75 -8.54 9.04
C HIS A 420 -1.79 -9.13 7.63
N LYS A 421 -2.31 -10.36 7.47
CA LYS A 421 -2.54 -10.96 6.15
C LYS A 421 -3.48 -10.10 5.31
N ASP A 422 -4.60 -9.65 5.90
CA ASP A 422 -5.55 -8.79 5.20
C ASP A 422 -4.91 -7.46 4.79
N ASP A 423 -4.10 -6.85 5.67
CA ASP A 423 -3.36 -5.62 5.38
C ASP A 423 -2.30 -5.80 4.27
N PHE A 424 -1.56 -6.91 4.30
CA PHE A 424 -0.55 -7.25 3.31
C PHE A 424 -1.16 -7.50 1.93
N VAL A 425 -2.18 -8.34 1.86
CA VAL A 425 -2.90 -8.70 0.62
C VAL A 425 -3.50 -7.47 -0.04
N MET A 426 -4.11 -6.59 0.75
CA MET A 426 -4.79 -5.40 0.26
C MET A 426 -3.87 -4.21 0.02
N GLY A 427 -2.61 -4.27 0.48
CA GLY A 427 -1.68 -3.13 0.45
C GLY A 427 -2.14 -1.91 1.24
N ARG A 428 -3.07 -2.09 2.19
CA ARG A 428 -3.73 -1.02 2.94
C ARG A 428 -2.81 -0.29 3.90
N GLY A 429 -1.82 -0.99 4.44
CA GLY A 429 -0.84 -0.40 5.37
C GLY A 429 0.06 0.65 4.72
N SER A 430 0.18 0.66 3.39
CA SER A 430 1.18 1.46 2.66
C SER A 430 0.58 2.60 1.84
N ALA A 431 -0.50 3.24 2.28
CA ALA A 431 -1.10 4.36 1.52
C ALA A 431 -0.03 5.37 1.08
N LEU A 432 0.29 5.38 -0.22
CA LEU A 432 1.35 6.20 -0.80
C LEU A 432 0.79 7.53 -1.33
N PRO A 433 1.63 8.56 -1.50
CA PRO A 433 1.21 9.82 -2.11
C PRO A 433 0.73 9.66 -3.56
N ASP A 434 0.03 10.66 -4.10
CA ASP A 434 -0.50 10.74 -5.49
C ASP A 434 0.51 10.38 -6.60
N CYS A 435 1.81 10.42 -6.29
CA CYS A 435 2.90 9.94 -7.15
C CYS A 435 2.82 8.44 -7.46
N PHE A 436 2.02 7.67 -6.71
CA PHE A 436 1.84 6.25 -6.88
C PHE A 436 0.36 5.91 -7.08
N LEU A 437 0.11 4.87 -7.85
CA LEU A 437 -1.21 4.29 -8.04
C LEU A 437 -1.22 2.86 -7.53
N ILE A 438 -2.38 2.42 -7.07
CA ILE A 438 -2.60 1.01 -6.78
C ILE A 438 -2.86 0.31 -8.10
N SER A 439 -1.93 -0.54 -8.51
CA SER A 439 -2.14 -1.53 -9.56
C SER A 439 -2.66 -2.81 -8.91
N LYS A 440 -3.70 -3.41 -9.49
CA LYS A 440 -4.04 -4.79 -9.15
C LYS A 440 -3.00 -5.68 -9.83
N GLU A 441 -2.45 -6.66 -9.12
CA GLU A 441 -1.74 -7.78 -9.76
C GLU A 441 -2.81 -8.64 -10.46
N ALA A 442 -3.40 -8.09 -11.51
CA ALA A 442 -4.14 -8.85 -12.47
C ALA A 442 -3.07 -9.60 -13.26
N TYR A 443 -3.13 -10.92 -13.22
CA TYR A 443 -2.68 -11.68 -14.38
C TYR A 443 -3.36 -11.00 -15.56
N LEU A 444 -2.56 -10.42 -16.45
CA LEU A 444 -3.04 -9.72 -17.64
C LEU A 444 -3.82 -10.73 -18.48
N VAL A 445 -5.10 -10.85 -18.17
CA VAL A 445 -6.14 -11.17 -19.11
C VAL A 445 -7.12 -10.04 -18.91
N HIS A 446 -6.97 -8.99 -19.72
CA HIS A 446 -7.89 -7.85 -19.74
C HIS A 446 -9.29 -8.38 -20.00
N GLY A 447 -10.15 -8.36 -18.98
CA GLY A 447 -11.59 -8.41 -19.18
C GLY A 447 -12.04 -7.01 -19.57
N ASP A 448 -12.77 -6.89 -20.66
CA ASP A 448 -13.37 -5.64 -21.08
C ASP A 448 -14.49 -5.24 -20.12
N ILE A 449 -14.69 -3.93 -19.96
CA ILE A 449 -15.79 -3.39 -19.17
C ILE A 449 -16.93 -3.03 -20.10
N GLY A 450 -18.12 -3.47 -19.74
CA GLY A 450 -19.33 -3.19 -20.50
C GLY A 450 -20.52 -2.96 -19.59
N THR A 451 -21.65 -2.74 -20.23
CA THR A 451 -22.93 -2.69 -19.54
C THR A 451 -23.79 -3.86 -19.98
N ALA A 452 -24.63 -4.35 -19.08
CA ALA A 452 -25.60 -5.38 -19.42
C ALA A 452 -26.98 -5.05 -18.87
N THR A 453 -28.00 -5.40 -19.66
CA THR A 453 -29.37 -5.59 -19.18
C THR A 453 -29.81 -7.00 -19.57
N PHE A 454 -31.08 -7.33 -19.45
CA PHE A 454 -31.62 -8.58 -19.97
C PHE A 454 -32.74 -8.35 -20.96
N TYR A 455 -33.07 -9.38 -21.72
CA TYR A 455 -34.23 -9.45 -22.60
C TYR A 455 -35.06 -10.70 -22.28
N SER A 456 -36.36 -10.60 -22.56
CA SER A 456 -37.34 -11.65 -22.23
C SER A 456 -37.66 -12.47 -23.49
N PRO A 457 -38.17 -13.72 -23.33
CA PRO A 457 -38.70 -14.48 -24.44
C PRO A 457 -39.83 -13.72 -25.19
N PRO A 458 -40.11 -14.03 -26.46
CA PRO A 458 -39.49 -15.10 -27.24
C PRO A 458 -38.04 -14.78 -27.64
N TYR A 459 -37.15 -15.77 -27.53
CA TYR A 459 -35.73 -15.63 -27.87
C TYR A 459 -35.41 -16.00 -29.33
N ILE A 460 -36.38 -16.55 -30.05
CA ILE A 460 -36.27 -16.89 -31.48
C ILE A 460 -37.24 -16.02 -32.28
N PRO A 461 -36.94 -15.72 -33.55
CA PRO A 461 -35.71 -16.07 -34.28
C PRO A 461 -34.50 -15.23 -33.85
N THR A 462 -33.31 -15.83 -33.81
CA THR A 462 -32.04 -15.11 -33.61
C THR A 462 -31.38 -14.77 -34.95
N LYS A 463 -30.48 -13.78 -34.95
CA LYS A 463 -29.62 -13.46 -36.10
C LYS A 463 -28.53 -14.49 -36.36
N CYS A 464 -28.17 -15.32 -35.38
CA CYS A 464 -27.15 -16.36 -35.57
C CYS A 464 -27.71 -17.59 -36.28
N ASP A 465 -28.70 -18.25 -35.68
CA ASP A 465 -29.19 -19.56 -36.13
C ASP A 465 -30.71 -19.60 -36.36
N GLY A 466 -31.37 -18.43 -36.43
CA GLY A 466 -32.80 -18.33 -36.73
C GLY A 466 -33.66 -19.01 -35.67
N ASN A 467 -34.51 -19.95 -36.11
CA ASN A 467 -35.47 -20.67 -35.25
C ASN A 467 -34.93 -21.97 -34.65
N ARG A 468 -33.62 -22.26 -34.75
CA ARG A 468 -33.05 -23.51 -34.23
C ARG A 468 -32.94 -23.47 -32.71
N GLU A 469 -33.69 -24.31 -32.00
CA GLU A 469 -33.65 -24.35 -30.53
C GLU A 469 -32.32 -24.89 -29.95
N GLU A 470 -31.63 -25.75 -30.71
CA GLU A 470 -30.35 -26.36 -30.32
C GLU A 470 -29.21 -25.33 -30.11
N GLN A 471 -29.39 -24.08 -30.54
CA GLN A 471 -28.39 -23.03 -30.38
C GLN A 471 -28.17 -22.61 -28.92
N PHE A 472 -29.18 -22.78 -28.06
CA PHE A 472 -29.18 -22.30 -26.69
C PHE A 472 -28.44 -23.27 -25.73
N PRO A 473 -27.49 -22.79 -24.92
CA PRO A 473 -26.77 -23.62 -23.97
C PRO A 473 -27.63 -24.00 -22.75
N PRO A 474 -27.28 -25.09 -22.03
CA PRO A 474 -27.96 -25.50 -20.80
C PRO A 474 -28.09 -24.37 -19.77
N GLY A 475 -29.23 -24.33 -19.08
CA GLY A 475 -29.52 -23.28 -18.09
C GLY A 475 -29.76 -21.90 -18.70
N ASN A 476 -30.00 -21.82 -20.01
CA ASN A 476 -30.24 -20.59 -20.76
C ASN A 476 -29.13 -19.54 -20.56
N LEU A 477 -27.88 -19.96 -20.41
CA LEU A 477 -26.75 -19.04 -20.20
C LEU A 477 -26.25 -18.47 -21.53
N PHE A 478 -27.03 -17.58 -22.14
CA PHE A 478 -26.72 -16.95 -23.42
C PHE A 478 -26.99 -15.45 -23.45
N VAL A 479 -26.49 -14.81 -24.51
CA VAL A 479 -26.56 -13.36 -24.71
C VAL A 479 -26.86 -12.96 -26.15
N ALA A 480 -27.46 -11.77 -26.30
CA ALA A 480 -27.39 -10.98 -27.53
C ALA A 480 -26.36 -9.85 -27.35
N VAL A 481 -25.61 -9.50 -28.39
CA VAL A 481 -24.52 -8.50 -28.29
C VAL A 481 -24.82 -7.23 -29.09
N SER A 482 -24.25 -6.10 -28.65
CA SER A 482 -24.40 -4.81 -29.34
C SER A 482 -23.63 -4.75 -30.66
N GLU A 483 -23.83 -3.68 -31.41
CA GLU A 483 -23.15 -3.35 -32.67
C GLU A 483 -21.62 -3.45 -32.56
N GLY A 484 -21.06 -2.99 -31.43
CA GLY A 484 -19.61 -3.00 -31.18
C GLY A 484 -19.02 -4.40 -30.92
N LEU A 485 -19.86 -5.39 -30.60
CA LEU A 485 -19.43 -6.77 -30.35
C LEU A 485 -19.95 -7.75 -31.41
N TRP A 486 -20.89 -7.35 -32.25
CA TRP A 486 -21.56 -8.21 -33.22
C TRP A 486 -20.64 -8.75 -34.32
N ASP A 487 -19.63 -7.95 -34.70
CA ASP A 487 -18.58 -8.34 -35.63
C ASP A 487 -19.12 -8.97 -36.93
N ASN A 488 -20.14 -8.32 -37.51
CA ASN A 488 -20.84 -8.77 -38.72
C ASN A 488 -21.30 -10.25 -38.69
N GLY A 489 -21.66 -10.77 -37.51
CA GLY A 489 -22.11 -12.15 -37.32
C GLY A 489 -21.01 -13.13 -36.91
N ALA A 490 -19.73 -12.74 -36.95
CA ALA A 490 -18.63 -13.57 -36.46
C ALA A 490 -18.65 -13.77 -34.94
N ALA A 491 -19.48 -13.00 -34.22
CA ALA A 491 -19.72 -13.16 -32.80
C ALA A 491 -20.54 -14.41 -32.44
N CYS A 492 -21.31 -14.96 -33.40
CA CYS A 492 -22.16 -16.12 -33.15
C CYS A 492 -21.37 -17.31 -32.61
N GLY A 493 -21.82 -17.86 -31.48
CA GLY A 493 -21.15 -18.96 -30.80
C GLY A 493 -19.95 -18.58 -29.93
N ARG A 494 -19.46 -17.34 -29.96
CA ARG A 494 -18.41 -16.88 -29.04
C ARG A 494 -18.86 -17.03 -27.59
N ARG A 495 -17.93 -17.39 -26.71
CA ARG A 495 -18.19 -17.54 -25.28
C ARG A 495 -17.53 -16.43 -24.50
N TYR A 496 -18.24 -15.93 -23.50
CA TYR A 496 -17.76 -14.91 -22.59
C TYR A 496 -17.89 -15.37 -21.15
N ARG A 497 -16.84 -15.19 -20.37
CA ARG A 497 -16.90 -15.26 -18.91
C ARG A 497 -17.22 -13.87 -18.36
N LEU A 498 -18.28 -13.75 -17.57
CA LEU A 498 -18.76 -12.45 -17.10
C LEU A 498 -19.16 -12.44 -15.62
N ARG A 499 -19.03 -11.26 -15.00
CA ARG A 499 -19.47 -10.99 -13.63
C ARG A 499 -20.01 -9.57 -13.48
N CYS A 500 -20.93 -9.39 -12.52
CA CYS A 500 -21.46 -8.08 -12.16
C CYS A 500 -20.43 -7.29 -11.32
N LEU A 501 -20.09 -6.08 -11.76
CA LEU A 501 -19.19 -5.16 -11.05
C LEU A 501 -19.96 -4.21 -10.15
N SER A 502 -20.99 -3.55 -10.69
CA SER A 502 -21.79 -2.57 -9.96
C SER A 502 -23.13 -2.32 -10.65
N GLY A 503 -24.02 -1.62 -9.95
CA GLY A 503 -25.29 -1.15 -10.50
C GLY A 503 -26.17 -0.50 -9.43
N PRO A 504 -27.34 0.05 -9.81
CA PRO A 504 -28.24 0.71 -8.88
C PRO A 504 -28.75 -0.24 -7.79
N ARG A 505 -28.76 0.22 -6.53
CA ARG A 505 -29.24 -0.57 -5.36
C ARG A 505 -28.47 -1.88 -5.11
N ARG A 506 -27.16 -1.89 -5.40
CA ARG A 506 -26.25 -3.03 -5.13
C ARG A 506 -26.78 -4.37 -5.69
N PRO A 507 -26.97 -4.48 -7.02
CA PRO A 507 -27.68 -5.61 -7.62
C PRO A 507 -26.81 -6.86 -7.75
N CYS A 508 -25.48 -6.75 -7.63
CA CYS A 508 -24.55 -7.82 -8.00
C CYS A 508 -24.51 -8.98 -7.01
N LYS A 509 -24.60 -10.20 -7.54
CA LYS A 509 -24.23 -11.45 -6.87
C LYS A 509 -22.73 -11.67 -7.05
N ARG A 510 -22.03 -12.16 -6.03
CA ARG A 510 -20.60 -12.55 -6.13
C ARG A 510 -20.44 -13.89 -6.88
N LYS A 511 -20.97 -13.96 -8.10
CA LYS A 511 -20.92 -15.12 -9.00
C LYS A 511 -20.37 -14.70 -10.36
N THR A 512 -19.68 -15.63 -11.00
CA THR A 512 -19.17 -15.51 -12.37
C THR A 512 -19.86 -16.59 -13.20
N ILE A 513 -20.30 -16.25 -14.42
CA ILE A 513 -20.94 -17.20 -15.34
C ILE A 513 -20.26 -17.17 -16.70
N ASP A 514 -20.35 -18.28 -17.42
CA ASP A 514 -19.91 -18.38 -18.81
C ASP A 514 -21.17 -18.38 -19.70
N VAL A 515 -21.22 -17.49 -20.68
CA VAL A 515 -22.37 -17.33 -21.60
C VAL A 515 -21.95 -17.52 -23.05
N LYS A 516 -22.89 -17.92 -23.90
CA LYS A 516 -22.71 -18.03 -25.36
C LYS A 516 -23.46 -16.91 -26.09
N VAL A 517 -22.83 -16.29 -27.08
CA VAL A 517 -23.51 -15.37 -28.00
C VAL A 517 -24.40 -16.16 -28.94
N VAL A 518 -25.69 -15.84 -28.95
CA VAL A 518 -26.69 -16.50 -29.80
C VAL A 518 -27.48 -15.52 -30.66
N ASP A 519 -27.36 -14.21 -30.42
CA ASP A 519 -28.14 -13.22 -31.16
C ASP A 519 -27.43 -11.85 -31.27
N PHE A 520 -27.92 -11.05 -32.21
CA PHE A 520 -27.64 -9.62 -32.29
C PHE A 520 -28.71 -8.85 -31.52
N CYS A 521 -28.32 -7.76 -30.88
CA CYS A 521 -29.26 -6.91 -30.17
C CYS A 521 -30.46 -6.49 -31.06
N PRO A 522 -31.71 -6.84 -30.69
CA PRO A 522 -32.88 -6.60 -31.55
C PRO A 522 -33.32 -5.12 -31.55
N ILE A 523 -32.80 -4.32 -30.62
CA ILE A 523 -33.12 -2.90 -30.46
C ILE A 523 -31.93 -2.09 -30.95
N THR A 524 -32.17 -1.10 -31.81
CA THR A 524 -31.14 -0.18 -32.32
C THR A 524 -31.50 1.26 -31.94
N PRO A 525 -30.62 2.00 -31.22
CA PRO A 525 -29.32 1.56 -30.72
C PRO A 525 -29.46 0.57 -29.55
N CYS A 526 -28.52 -0.37 -29.45
CA CYS A 526 -28.58 -1.37 -28.39
C CYS A 526 -28.51 -0.73 -26.98
N PRO A 527 -29.41 -1.08 -26.04
CA PRO A 527 -29.46 -0.39 -24.74
C PRO A 527 -28.28 -0.70 -23.83
N SER A 528 -27.50 -1.74 -24.11
CA SER A 528 -26.29 -2.11 -23.38
C SER A 528 -25.32 -2.92 -24.25
N THR A 529 -24.07 -3.04 -23.81
CA THR A 529 -23.02 -3.80 -24.51
C THR A 529 -23.42 -5.27 -24.73
N ILE A 530 -24.04 -5.89 -23.72
CA ILE A 530 -24.49 -7.28 -23.74
C ILE A 530 -25.92 -7.37 -23.18
N LEU A 531 -26.85 -7.98 -23.90
CA LEU A 531 -28.16 -8.36 -23.38
C LEU A 531 -28.11 -9.82 -22.91
N LEU A 532 -28.36 -10.05 -21.64
CA LEU A 532 -28.41 -11.37 -21.04
C LEU A 532 -29.79 -11.99 -21.19
N SER A 533 -29.87 -13.31 -21.32
CA SER A 533 -31.13 -14.00 -21.05
C SER A 533 -31.62 -13.71 -19.63
N THR A 534 -32.90 -13.92 -19.37
CA THR A 534 -33.47 -13.72 -18.02
C THR A 534 -32.75 -14.58 -16.96
N ASP A 535 -32.33 -15.79 -17.31
CA ASP A 535 -31.65 -16.72 -16.41
C ASP A 535 -30.17 -16.34 -16.20
N ALA A 536 -29.46 -15.96 -17.27
CA ALA A 536 -28.09 -15.48 -17.18
C ALA A 536 -28.00 -14.21 -16.32
N PHE A 537 -28.93 -13.27 -16.49
CA PHE A 537 -29.00 -12.07 -15.66
C PHE A 537 -29.30 -12.41 -14.19
N ALA A 538 -30.27 -13.30 -13.95
CA ALA A 538 -30.61 -13.72 -12.59
C ALA A 538 -29.46 -14.46 -11.88
N ALA A 539 -28.54 -15.09 -12.61
CA ALA A 539 -27.38 -15.75 -12.02
C ALA A 539 -26.38 -14.75 -11.39
N ILE A 540 -26.24 -13.56 -11.97
CA ILE A 540 -25.26 -12.55 -11.54
C ILE A 540 -25.88 -11.30 -10.88
N ALA A 541 -27.20 -11.13 -10.91
CA ALA A 541 -27.87 -9.97 -10.31
C ALA A 541 -29.24 -10.27 -9.67
N HIS A 542 -29.66 -9.43 -8.72
CA HIS A 542 -30.91 -9.58 -7.93
C HIS A 542 -32.11 -8.79 -8.47
N GLN A 543 -31.92 -7.77 -9.33
CA GLN A 543 -33.01 -6.89 -9.79
C GLN A 543 -33.23 -6.99 -11.30
N ARG A 544 -34.35 -7.58 -11.72
CA ARG A 544 -34.78 -7.57 -13.11
C ARG A 544 -35.12 -6.12 -13.54
N GLY A 545 -34.47 -5.63 -14.60
CA GLY A 545 -34.97 -4.57 -15.48
C GLY A 545 -34.03 -3.38 -15.51
N ARG A 546 -32.82 -3.55 -14.96
CA ARG A 546 -31.87 -2.47 -14.71
C ARG A 546 -30.54 -2.78 -15.35
N LYS A 547 -29.96 -1.74 -15.95
CA LYS A 547 -28.61 -1.75 -16.49
C LYS A 547 -27.60 -1.91 -15.36
N ILE A 548 -26.73 -2.90 -15.50
CA ILE A 548 -25.60 -3.18 -14.60
C ILE A 548 -24.28 -2.97 -15.34
N ASN A 549 -23.22 -2.68 -14.59
CA ASN A 549 -21.86 -2.68 -15.11
C ASN A 549 -21.29 -4.08 -14.94
N ILE A 550 -20.70 -4.61 -16.00
CA ILE A 550 -20.13 -5.95 -16.04
C ILE A 550 -18.66 -5.90 -16.48
N GLU A 551 -17.90 -6.87 -16.01
CA GLU A 551 -16.62 -7.25 -16.59
C GLU A 551 -16.87 -8.53 -17.38
N TYR A 552 -16.37 -8.60 -18.61
CA TYR A 552 -16.51 -9.78 -19.47
C TYR A 552 -15.21 -10.04 -20.22
N ILE A 553 -14.94 -11.31 -20.50
CA ILE A 553 -13.76 -11.73 -21.26
C ILE A 553 -14.11 -12.89 -22.17
N GLN A 554 -13.62 -12.86 -23.41
CA GLN A 554 -13.81 -13.97 -24.34
C GLN A 554 -13.00 -15.18 -23.85
N ILE A 555 -13.61 -16.37 -23.86
CA ILE A 555 -13.00 -17.63 -23.39
C ILE A 555 -13.05 -18.73 -24.43
#